data_AF-A0A1V4TYM4-F1
#
_entry.id   AF-A0A1V4TYM4-F1
#
_cell.length_a   1.000
_cell.length_b   1.000
_cell.length_c   1.000
_cell.angle_alpha   90.00
_cell.angle_beta   90.00
_cell.angle_gamma   90.00
#
_symmetry.space_group_name_H-M   'P 1'
#
loop_
_entity.id
_entity.type
_entity.pdbx_description
1 polymer ?
#
loop_
_entity_poly.entity_id
_entity_poly.type
_entity_poly.pdbx_seq_one_letter_code
_entity_poly.pdbx_strand_id
1 'polypeptide(L)'
;MEPRKISIALLALLLAAMAMVPCVSAAEQNVNESGVSHENIGKNAPEHYIPPEYFKDAKPPTPLPESEMINLIISEKTIEKSALDNETGIINLPTAFLDLKAQFTESKGYSNRFTENGLKPEERVVLVRMPHVMYDRFLAASDSGNLTLPASNFARYYTNLADLESHIKLEGVTLRVSPGEEDAKMLERMTSLPAPIPTPMTVSSGNAGIGTNALLTPPGANTWHNEWIHFNRINFLNTYDYCIGQITPNTWYVSGNSNQYYSPQEREYYLNDGQEAIEIVVNYDHYTQYPSGYVYLFPAIYDDHSGAPINLSLYEDPGEGIMQLNPGTFPHAYGYHVQIYNGKYYIVFQDMNDLSWFHEYVYNDQDNPSTTFTRASGSVEFWQGSNPITDTFYAYTTPVIDEWAHEVPILGSASWKKPSSVWSLNQQTANENFVHISWAWGGSNNQDLITNSYLWSGWA
;
A
#
# COMPACT_ATOMS: atom_id res chain seq x y z
N MET A 1 35.41 -30.71 38.54
CA MET A 1 34.22 -29.84 38.77
C MET A 1 33.09 -30.40 37.94
N GLU A 2 32.00 -30.81 38.57
CA GLU A 2 30.93 -31.54 37.90
C GLU A 2 30.02 -30.62 37.06
N PRO A 3 29.67 -31.00 35.81
CA PRO A 3 28.85 -30.18 34.90
C PRO A 3 27.45 -29.89 35.44
N ARG A 4 26.93 -30.72 36.36
CA ARG A 4 25.63 -30.50 37.02
C ARG A 4 25.57 -29.25 37.90
N LYS A 5 26.69 -28.80 38.46
CA LYS A 5 26.72 -27.60 39.33
C LYS A 5 26.67 -26.30 38.53
N ILE A 6 27.16 -26.32 37.29
CA ILE A 6 27.14 -25.17 36.38
C ILE A 6 25.74 -24.95 35.81
N SER A 7 25.04 -26.03 35.43
CA SER A 7 23.65 -25.93 34.93
C SER A 7 22.68 -25.43 36.00
N ILE A 8 22.84 -25.83 37.26
CA ILE A 8 21.99 -25.36 38.36
C ILE A 8 22.29 -23.88 38.68
N ALA A 9 23.55 -23.46 38.61
CA ALA A 9 23.93 -22.06 38.80
C ALA A 9 23.39 -21.16 37.67
N LEU A 10 23.42 -21.62 36.41
CA LEU A 10 22.84 -20.90 35.27
C LEU A 10 21.32 -20.80 35.38
N LEU A 11 20.64 -21.88 35.78
CA LEU A 11 19.19 -21.88 35.94
C LEU A 11 18.76 -20.95 37.09
N ALA A 12 19.51 -20.92 38.19
CA ALA A 12 19.27 -19.99 39.30
C ALA A 12 19.54 -18.53 38.91
N LEU A 13 20.54 -18.26 38.05
CA LEU A 13 20.79 -16.92 37.51
C LEU A 13 19.68 -16.47 36.55
N LEU A 14 19.16 -17.37 35.72
CA LEU A 14 18.03 -17.10 34.81
C LEU A 14 16.73 -16.85 35.59
N LEU A 15 16.47 -17.62 36.64
CA LEU A 15 15.32 -17.41 37.53
C LEU A 15 15.43 -16.11 38.34
N ALA A 16 16.64 -15.71 38.75
CA ALA A 16 16.88 -14.43 39.42
C ALA A 16 16.77 -13.22 38.44
N ALA A 17 17.13 -13.40 37.16
CA ALA A 17 16.97 -12.38 36.13
C ALA A 17 15.48 -12.15 35.77
N MET A 18 14.63 -13.18 35.82
CA MET A 18 13.19 -13.03 35.63
C MET A 18 12.48 -12.38 36.83
N ALA A 19 13.09 -12.41 38.02
CA ALA A 19 12.54 -11.79 39.24
C ALA A 19 12.92 -10.30 39.41
N MET A 20 13.71 -9.72 38.49
CA MET A 20 14.12 -8.31 38.50
C MET A 20 13.62 -7.52 37.28
N VAL A 21 12.40 -7.81 36.81
CA VAL A 21 11.62 -6.84 36.04
C VAL A 21 11.02 -5.85 37.04
N PRO A 22 11.15 -4.52 36.86
CA PRO A 22 10.53 -3.56 37.76
C PRO A 22 9.01 -3.74 37.75
N CYS A 23 8.45 -4.15 38.88
CA CYS A 23 7.03 -3.97 39.15
C CYS A 23 6.77 -2.47 39.33
N VAL A 24 6.38 -1.78 38.26
CA VAL A 24 5.66 -0.52 38.43
C VAL A 24 4.24 -0.91 38.83
N SER A 25 3.89 -0.56 40.06
CA SER A 25 2.64 -0.90 40.72
C SER A 25 1.43 -0.51 39.86
N ALA A 26 0.59 -1.49 39.56
CA ALA A 26 -0.83 -1.27 39.30
C ALA A 26 -1.43 -0.59 40.55
N ALA A 27 -1.63 0.72 40.47
CA ALA A 27 -2.51 1.42 41.39
C ALA A 27 -3.93 1.19 40.90
N GLU A 28 -4.73 0.58 41.77
CA GLU A 28 -6.16 0.35 41.64
C GLU A 28 -6.89 1.63 41.16
N GLN A 29 -7.58 1.53 40.02
CA GLN A 29 -8.71 2.40 39.76
C GLN A 29 -9.96 1.54 39.57
N ASN A 30 -10.87 1.78 40.49
CA ASN A 30 -12.08 1.03 40.75
C ASN A 30 -12.92 0.77 39.49
N VAL A 31 -13.35 -0.49 39.39
CA VAL A 31 -14.54 -0.90 38.65
C VAL A 31 -15.72 -0.06 39.17
N ASN A 32 -16.19 0.87 38.35
CA ASN A 32 -17.56 1.36 38.42
C ASN A 32 -18.16 1.25 37.02
N GLU A 33 -19.05 0.26 36.89
CA GLU A 33 -20.07 0.21 35.85
C GLU A 33 -20.90 1.51 35.86
N SER A 34 -21.50 1.80 34.71
CA SER A 34 -22.52 2.83 34.42
C SER A 34 -22.03 4.27 34.20
N GLY A 35 -21.99 4.65 32.92
CA GLY A 35 -21.81 6.03 32.47
C GLY A 35 -21.43 6.11 31.01
N VAL A 36 -22.32 5.68 30.10
CA VAL A 36 -22.21 6.01 28.68
C VAL A 36 -22.38 7.52 28.54
N SER A 37 -21.28 8.26 28.52
CA SER A 37 -21.22 9.61 27.96
C SER A 37 -20.63 9.50 26.57
N HIS A 38 -21.50 9.47 25.57
CA HIS A 38 -21.16 9.80 24.18
C HIS A 38 -20.71 11.26 24.12
N GLU A 39 -19.43 11.53 24.35
CA GLU A 39 -18.82 12.81 24.02
C GLU A 39 -17.53 12.57 23.21
N ASN A 40 -17.65 12.83 21.90
CA ASN A 40 -16.61 13.32 21.01
C ASN A 40 -15.24 12.61 21.01
N ILE A 41 -15.19 11.35 20.55
CA ILE A 41 -13.96 10.76 20.01
C ILE A 41 -14.07 10.84 18.48
N GLY A 42 -13.78 12.01 17.93
CA GLY A 42 -13.85 12.29 16.49
C GLY A 42 -13.14 13.57 16.08
N LYS A 43 -12.23 14.08 16.91
CA LYS A 43 -11.38 15.22 16.60
C LYS A 43 -9.96 14.85 17.02
N ASN A 44 -9.01 15.11 16.12
CA ASN A 44 -7.56 14.96 16.28
C ASN A 44 -6.96 13.65 15.75
N ALA A 45 -7.25 13.28 14.51
CA ALA A 45 -6.12 12.89 13.65
C ALA A 45 -5.40 14.21 13.29
N PRO A 46 -4.07 14.31 13.38
CA PRO A 46 -3.37 15.52 12.94
C PRO A 46 -3.69 15.76 11.47
N GLU A 47 -4.01 17.00 11.10
CA GLU A 47 -4.15 17.37 9.68
C GLU A 47 -2.77 17.24 9.03
N HIS A 48 -2.53 16.15 8.32
CA HIS A 48 -1.27 15.86 7.65
C HIS A 48 -1.22 16.67 6.34
N TYR A 49 -0.57 17.83 6.39
CA TYR A 49 -0.43 18.70 5.22
C TYR A 49 0.89 18.42 4.50
N ILE A 50 0.82 18.06 3.21
CA ILE A 50 2.00 17.90 2.36
C ILE A 50 2.24 19.22 1.61
N PRO A 51 3.30 19.99 1.95
CA PRO A 51 3.55 21.29 1.34
C PRO A 51 3.97 21.17 -0.14
N PRO A 52 3.62 22.14 -1.01
CA PRO A 52 4.03 22.13 -2.42
C PRO A 52 5.55 22.04 -2.64
N GLU A 53 6.33 22.57 -1.70
CA GLU A 53 7.79 22.50 -1.70
C GLU A 53 8.32 21.07 -1.64
N TYR A 54 7.50 20.12 -1.18
CA TYR A 54 7.81 18.68 -1.18
C TYR A 54 8.04 18.18 -2.62
N PHE A 55 7.36 18.76 -3.62
CA PHE A 55 7.37 18.29 -5.02
C PHE A 55 8.43 18.93 -5.92
N LYS A 56 9.27 19.83 -5.41
CA LYS A 56 10.17 20.68 -6.24
C LYS A 56 11.17 19.91 -7.11
N ASP A 57 11.56 18.71 -6.70
CA ASP A 57 12.55 17.86 -7.35
C ASP A 57 11.91 16.60 -7.99
N ALA A 58 10.58 16.58 -8.12
CA ALA A 58 9.85 15.47 -8.71
C ALA A 58 10.24 15.24 -10.18
N LYS A 59 10.32 13.97 -10.57
CA LYS A 59 10.73 13.57 -11.93
C LYS A 59 10.00 12.29 -12.35
N PRO A 60 9.92 12.00 -13.66
CA PRO A 60 9.33 10.75 -14.12
C PRO A 60 9.97 9.53 -13.44
N PRO A 61 9.18 8.50 -13.09
CA PRO A 61 9.70 7.31 -12.45
C PRO A 61 10.72 6.60 -13.35
N THR A 62 11.84 6.19 -12.76
CA THR A 62 12.88 5.42 -13.45
C THR A 62 12.83 3.98 -12.92
N PRO A 63 12.42 3.00 -13.75
CA PRO A 63 12.45 1.59 -13.37
C PRO A 63 13.86 1.10 -13.01
N LEU A 64 13.92 0.14 -12.08
CA LEU A 64 15.12 -0.60 -11.77
C LEU A 64 15.70 -1.27 -13.04
N PRO A 65 17.02 -1.28 -13.21
CA PRO A 65 17.66 -2.04 -14.27
C PRO A 65 17.55 -3.54 -13.99
N GLU A 66 17.58 -4.37 -15.04
CA GLU A 66 17.52 -5.83 -14.90
C GLU A 66 18.65 -6.41 -14.07
N SER A 67 19.78 -5.72 -13.98
CA SER A 67 20.89 -6.09 -13.11
C SER A 67 20.51 -6.15 -11.63
N GLU A 68 19.44 -5.46 -11.23
CA GLU A 68 18.95 -5.38 -9.85
C GLU A 68 17.69 -6.22 -9.59
N MET A 69 17.17 -6.88 -10.63
CA MET A 69 15.98 -7.72 -10.56
C MET A 69 16.35 -9.18 -10.42
N ILE A 70 15.46 -9.99 -9.84
CA ILE A 70 15.46 -11.46 -10.02
C ILE A 70 14.20 -11.87 -10.78
N ASN A 71 14.36 -12.73 -11.77
CA ASN A 71 13.27 -13.26 -12.59
C ASN A 71 13.30 -14.79 -12.55
N LEU A 72 12.29 -15.42 -11.96
CA LEU A 72 12.14 -16.87 -11.89
C LEU A 72 11.00 -17.30 -12.81
N ILE A 73 11.29 -18.16 -13.77
CA ILE A 73 10.31 -18.77 -14.68
C ILE A 73 10.11 -20.21 -14.23
N ILE A 74 8.95 -20.48 -13.65
CA ILE A 74 8.61 -21.75 -13.00
C ILE A 74 7.42 -22.38 -13.74
N SER A 75 7.38 -23.69 -13.86
CA SER A 75 6.22 -24.44 -14.35
C SER A 75 5.03 -24.20 -13.41
N GLU A 76 3.86 -23.87 -13.97
CA GLU A 76 2.62 -23.76 -13.18
C GLU A 76 2.33 -25.07 -12.45
N LYS A 77 2.68 -26.23 -13.04
CA LYS A 77 2.54 -27.54 -12.39
C LYS A 77 3.40 -27.68 -11.14
N THR A 78 4.57 -27.07 -11.12
CA THR A 78 5.47 -27.08 -9.95
C THR A 78 4.87 -26.22 -8.84
N ILE A 79 4.33 -25.05 -9.19
CA ILE A 79 3.59 -24.19 -8.26
C ILE A 79 2.37 -24.93 -7.68
N GLU A 80 1.53 -25.55 -8.52
CA GLU A 80 0.33 -26.27 -8.09
C GLU A 80 0.62 -27.49 -7.22
N LYS A 81 1.67 -28.25 -7.52
CA LYS A 81 2.00 -29.49 -6.79
C LYS A 81 2.67 -29.24 -5.44
N SER A 82 3.34 -28.10 -5.28
CA SER A 82 4.29 -27.91 -4.19
C SER A 82 4.10 -26.63 -3.40
N ALA A 83 3.29 -25.68 -3.89
CA ALA A 83 3.35 -24.32 -3.38
C ALA A 83 1.99 -23.59 -3.24
N LEU A 84 1.00 -23.83 -4.11
CA LEU A 84 -0.21 -23.01 -4.11
C LEU A 84 -1.25 -23.49 -3.09
N ASP A 85 -1.54 -22.65 -2.10
CA ASP A 85 -2.76 -22.77 -1.32
C ASP A 85 -3.91 -22.14 -2.13
N ASN A 86 -4.74 -22.98 -2.75
CA ASN A 86 -5.84 -22.55 -3.61
C ASN A 86 -6.94 -21.77 -2.87
N GLU A 87 -7.05 -21.91 -1.54
CA GLU A 87 -8.05 -21.18 -0.75
C GLU A 87 -7.59 -19.74 -0.49
N THR A 88 -6.30 -19.56 -0.25
CA THR A 88 -5.73 -18.24 0.04
C THR A 88 -5.20 -17.54 -1.20
N GLY A 89 -4.62 -18.25 -2.16
CA GLY A 89 -3.87 -17.67 -3.29
C GLY A 89 -2.40 -17.37 -2.94
N ILE A 90 -1.88 -18.01 -1.89
CA ILE A 90 -0.48 -17.87 -1.46
C ILE A 90 0.37 -18.96 -2.13
N ILE A 91 1.50 -18.55 -2.69
CA ILE A 91 2.55 -19.42 -3.23
C ILE A 91 3.57 -19.69 -2.11
N ASN A 92 3.83 -20.95 -1.80
CA ASN A 92 4.79 -21.43 -0.81
C ASN A 92 5.93 -22.19 -1.49
N LEU A 93 6.99 -21.50 -1.89
CA LEU A 93 8.14 -22.09 -2.58
C LEU A 93 9.15 -22.63 -1.56
N PRO A 94 9.47 -23.93 -1.56
CA PRO A 94 10.54 -24.44 -0.71
C PRO A 94 11.87 -23.77 -1.04
N THR A 95 12.57 -23.27 -0.03
CA THR A 95 13.89 -22.65 -0.19
C THR A 95 14.90 -23.58 -0.86
N ALA A 96 14.78 -24.90 -0.64
CA ALA A 96 15.58 -25.91 -1.34
C ALA A 96 15.29 -25.98 -2.85
N PHE A 97 14.06 -25.66 -3.27
CA PHE A 97 13.71 -25.52 -4.68
C PHE A 97 14.28 -24.22 -5.28
N LEU A 98 14.54 -23.20 -4.45
CA LEU A 98 15.10 -21.92 -4.85
C LEU A 98 16.64 -21.92 -4.96
N ASP A 99 17.30 -23.09 -4.92
CA ASP A 99 18.70 -23.20 -5.30
C ASP A 99 18.83 -22.96 -6.83
N LEU A 100 19.13 -21.70 -7.17
CA LEU A 100 19.24 -21.23 -8.56
C LEU A 100 20.26 -22.02 -9.38
N LYS A 101 21.29 -22.60 -8.76
CA LYS A 101 22.32 -23.38 -9.47
C LYS A 101 21.88 -24.81 -9.71
N ALA A 102 21.09 -25.38 -8.81
CA ALA A 102 20.65 -26.77 -8.90
C ALA A 102 19.35 -26.92 -9.71
N GLN A 103 18.40 -26.01 -9.52
CA GLN A 103 17.02 -26.16 -10.00
C GLN A 103 16.72 -25.32 -11.25
N PHE A 104 17.59 -24.38 -11.61
CA PHE A 104 17.37 -23.47 -12.73
C PHE A 104 18.53 -23.43 -13.71
N THR A 105 18.22 -22.99 -14.93
CA THR A 105 19.18 -22.62 -15.96
C THR A 105 19.07 -21.12 -16.21
N GLU A 106 20.21 -20.44 -16.22
CA GLU A 106 20.30 -19.02 -16.59
C GLU A 106 19.89 -18.82 -18.05
N SER A 107 18.98 -17.90 -18.29
CA SER A 107 18.45 -17.63 -19.62
C SER A 107 19.46 -16.90 -20.48
N LYS A 108 19.58 -17.34 -21.72
CA LYS A 108 20.56 -16.78 -22.66
C LYS A 108 20.27 -15.29 -22.92
N GLY A 109 21.22 -14.44 -22.55
CA GLY A 109 21.15 -12.99 -22.78
C GLY A 109 20.62 -12.18 -21.60
N TYR A 110 20.26 -12.80 -20.48
CA TYR A 110 19.74 -12.13 -19.29
C TYR A 110 20.29 -12.76 -18.02
N SER A 111 21.27 -12.10 -17.38
CA SER A 111 22.04 -12.69 -16.28
C SER A 111 21.25 -12.99 -15.00
N ASN A 112 20.08 -12.36 -14.85
CA ASN A 112 19.24 -12.48 -13.67
C ASN A 112 17.87 -13.10 -13.99
N ARG A 113 17.82 -13.91 -15.06
CA ARG A 113 16.62 -14.65 -15.45
C ARG A 113 16.90 -16.14 -15.40
N PHE A 114 16.12 -16.85 -14.61
CA PHE A 114 16.32 -18.25 -14.29
C PHE A 114 15.09 -19.05 -14.69
N THR A 115 15.28 -20.05 -15.55
CA THR A 115 14.19 -20.95 -15.99
C THR A 115 14.33 -22.30 -15.33
N GLU A 116 13.24 -22.82 -14.78
CA GLU A 116 13.21 -24.13 -14.12
C GLU A 116 13.76 -25.23 -15.04
N ASN A 117 14.62 -26.07 -14.49
CA ASN A 117 15.23 -27.19 -15.20
C ASN A 117 14.17 -28.23 -15.59
N GLY A 118 14.16 -28.63 -16.87
CA GLY A 118 13.23 -29.64 -17.38
C GLY A 118 11.86 -29.12 -17.79
N LEU A 119 11.66 -27.79 -17.78
CA LEU A 119 10.46 -27.15 -18.31
C LEU A 119 10.25 -27.49 -19.79
N LYS A 120 9.05 -27.97 -20.14
CA LYS A 120 8.73 -28.30 -21.53
C LYS A 120 8.17 -27.09 -22.29
N PRO A 121 8.40 -26.98 -23.61
CA PRO A 121 7.96 -25.82 -24.39
C PRO A 121 6.46 -25.53 -24.34
N GLU A 122 5.62 -26.56 -24.17
CA GLU A 122 4.16 -26.47 -24.13
C GLU A 122 3.59 -26.26 -22.72
N GLU A 123 4.42 -26.28 -21.68
CA GLU A 123 3.96 -26.13 -20.31
C GLU A 123 3.64 -24.68 -19.98
N ARG A 124 2.53 -24.46 -19.28
CA ARG A 124 2.15 -23.19 -18.68
C ARG A 124 3.21 -22.76 -17.67
N VAL A 125 3.54 -21.48 -17.67
CA VAL A 125 4.62 -20.91 -16.87
C VAL A 125 4.13 -19.78 -15.99
N VAL A 126 4.80 -19.62 -14.87
CA VAL A 126 4.62 -18.53 -13.92
C VAL A 126 5.93 -17.75 -13.86
N LEU A 127 5.86 -16.45 -14.13
CA LEU A 127 6.94 -15.51 -13.88
C LEU A 127 6.79 -14.96 -12.46
N VAL A 128 7.79 -15.20 -11.62
CA VAL A 128 7.97 -14.53 -10.33
C VAL A 128 9.09 -13.52 -10.47
N ARG A 129 8.80 -12.24 -10.23
CA ARG A 129 9.75 -11.14 -10.42
C ARG A 129 9.68 -10.12 -9.29
N MET A 130 10.84 -9.75 -8.77
CA MET A 130 10.99 -8.72 -7.72
C MET A 130 12.44 -8.20 -7.67
N PRO A 131 12.75 -7.11 -6.95
CA PRO A 131 14.11 -6.66 -6.71
C PRO A 131 14.93 -7.72 -5.94
N HIS A 132 16.20 -7.88 -6.26
CA HIS A 132 17.06 -8.89 -5.59
C HIS A 132 17.18 -8.64 -4.09
N VAL A 133 17.29 -7.37 -3.66
CA VAL A 133 17.34 -6.99 -2.23
C VAL A 133 16.10 -7.45 -1.47
N MET A 134 14.93 -7.36 -2.10
CA MET A 134 13.66 -7.77 -1.53
C MET A 134 13.55 -9.30 -1.47
N TYR A 135 13.98 -9.98 -2.54
CA TYR A 135 14.07 -11.43 -2.57
C TYR A 135 15.00 -11.98 -1.47
N ASP A 136 16.18 -11.39 -1.30
CA ASP A 136 17.14 -11.77 -0.27
C ASP A 136 16.57 -11.59 1.14
N ARG A 137 15.84 -10.48 1.39
CA ARG A 137 15.14 -10.27 2.67
C ARG A 137 14.05 -11.32 2.91
N PHE A 138 13.24 -11.65 1.90
CA PHE A 138 12.23 -12.70 2.06
C PHE A 138 12.83 -14.08 2.29
N LEU A 139 13.93 -14.41 1.62
CA LEU A 139 14.66 -15.65 1.89
C LEU A 139 15.22 -15.68 3.32
N ALA A 140 15.76 -14.55 3.80
CA ALA A 140 16.26 -14.45 5.17
C ALA A 140 15.16 -14.58 6.23
N ALA A 141 13.94 -14.12 5.92
CA ALA A 141 12.75 -14.25 6.78
C ALA A 141 12.04 -15.62 6.66
N SER A 142 12.47 -16.50 5.76
CA SER A 142 11.84 -17.80 5.48
C SER A 142 12.19 -18.86 6.54
N ASP A 143 11.89 -18.58 7.83
CA ASP A 143 12.24 -19.41 8.99
C ASP A 143 11.67 -20.85 8.93
N SER A 144 10.63 -21.07 8.12
CA SER A 144 10.00 -22.39 7.91
C SER A 144 10.62 -23.19 6.75
N GLY A 145 11.66 -22.66 6.10
CA GLY A 145 12.27 -23.26 4.91
C GLY A 145 11.45 -23.05 3.64
N ASN A 146 10.42 -22.19 3.66
CA ASN A 146 9.64 -21.81 2.49
C ASN A 146 9.59 -20.29 2.33
N LEU A 147 9.76 -19.82 1.09
CA LEU A 147 9.42 -18.47 0.66
C LEU A 147 7.92 -18.41 0.38
N THR A 148 7.20 -17.59 1.15
CA THR A 148 5.74 -17.45 1.00
C THR A 148 5.40 -16.09 0.38
N LEU A 149 4.57 -16.08 -0.67
CA LEU A 149 4.28 -14.90 -1.48
C LEU A 149 2.81 -14.88 -1.93
N PRO A 150 2.08 -13.76 -1.79
CA PRO A 150 0.79 -13.57 -2.43
C PRO A 150 0.90 -13.61 -3.97
N ALA A 151 0.21 -14.54 -4.63
CA ALA A 151 0.31 -14.73 -6.07
C ALA A 151 -0.10 -13.47 -6.86
N SER A 152 -1.15 -12.77 -6.40
CA SER A 152 -1.68 -11.57 -7.04
C SER A 152 -0.63 -10.47 -7.28
N ASN A 153 0.37 -10.39 -6.41
CA ASN A 153 1.37 -9.32 -6.42
C ASN A 153 2.71 -9.78 -7.01
N PHE A 154 3.08 -11.05 -6.81
CA PHE A 154 4.41 -11.54 -7.19
C PHE A 154 4.44 -12.49 -8.39
N ALA A 155 3.30 -13.03 -8.82
CA ALA A 155 3.24 -14.05 -9.84
C ALA A 155 2.40 -13.62 -11.04
N ARG A 156 2.84 -14.05 -12.24
CA ARG A 156 2.21 -13.74 -13.51
C ARG A 156 2.16 -14.99 -14.38
N TYR A 157 0.98 -15.30 -14.89
CA TYR A 157 0.69 -16.58 -15.52
C TYR A 157 0.64 -16.45 -17.05
N TYR A 158 1.32 -17.37 -17.74
CA TYR A 158 1.40 -17.41 -19.20
C TYR A 158 1.12 -18.81 -19.71
N THR A 159 0.59 -18.90 -20.93
CA THR A 159 0.17 -20.17 -21.53
C THR A 159 1.35 -21.10 -21.82
N ASN A 160 2.54 -20.54 -22.07
CA ASN A 160 3.81 -21.23 -22.18
C ASN A 160 5.00 -20.25 -22.23
N LEU A 161 6.22 -20.77 -22.39
CA LEU A 161 7.43 -19.94 -22.49
C LEU A 161 7.43 -19.03 -23.73
N ALA A 162 6.94 -19.48 -24.88
CA ALA A 162 6.89 -18.65 -26.09
C ALA A 162 5.91 -17.48 -25.94
N ASP A 163 4.79 -17.71 -25.25
CA ASP A 163 3.83 -16.68 -24.87
C ASP A 163 4.50 -15.65 -23.95
N LEU A 164 5.13 -16.07 -22.85
CA LEU A 164 5.91 -15.18 -21.97
C LEU A 164 6.92 -14.33 -22.76
N GLU A 165 7.75 -14.95 -23.60
CA GLU A 165 8.76 -14.22 -24.38
C GLU A 165 8.15 -13.21 -25.37
N SER A 166 6.92 -13.43 -25.83
CA SER A 166 6.22 -12.46 -26.69
C SER A 166 5.71 -11.22 -25.94
N HIS A 167 5.57 -11.34 -24.61
CA HIS A 167 5.17 -10.26 -23.70
C HIS A 167 6.37 -9.50 -23.10
N ILE A 168 7.60 -9.98 -23.33
CA ILE A 168 8.83 -9.38 -22.83
C ILE A 168 9.45 -8.45 -23.87
N LYS A 169 9.81 -7.23 -23.45
CA LYS A 169 10.59 -6.28 -24.25
C LYS A 169 11.73 -5.69 -23.44
N LEU A 170 12.95 -5.76 -23.95
CA LEU A 170 14.10 -5.09 -23.36
C LEU A 170 14.19 -3.65 -23.92
N GLU A 171 14.04 -2.67 -23.05
CA GLU A 171 14.17 -1.25 -23.36
C GLU A 171 15.40 -0.69 -22.63
N GLY A 172 16.54 -0.65 -23.34
CA GLY A 172 17.81 -0.28 -22.74
C GLY A 172 18.27 -1.33 -21.72
N VAL A 173 18.26 -0.97 -20.44
CA VAL A 173 18.66 -1.84 -19.31
C VAL A 173 17.46 -2.39 -18.52
N THR A 174 16.24 -2.05 -18.90
CA THR A 174 15.01 -2.42 -18.20
C THR A 174 14.18 -3.39 -19.05
N LEU A 175 13.64 -4.43 -18.43
CA LEU A 175 12.73 -5.37 -19.08
C LEU A 175 11.27 -4.99 -18.76
N ARG A 176 10.53 -4.60 -19.79
CA ARG A 176 9.08 -4.38 -19.74
C ARG A 176 8.37 -5.71 -19.96
N VAL A 177 7.40 -6.04 -19.11
CA VAL A 177 6.59 -7.25 -19.23
C VAL A 177 5.13 -6.88 -19.25
N SER A 178 4.46 -7.08 -20.38
CA SER A 178 3.01 -6.90 -20.42
C SER A 178 2.29 -8.12 -19.80
N PRO A 179 1.19 -7.93 -19.06
CA PRO A 179 0.32 -9.01 -18.59
C PRO A 179 -0.07 -9.96 -19.72
N GLY A 180 -0.02 -11.27 -19.47
CA GLY A 180 -0.64 -12.28 -20.34
C GLY A 180 -2.16 -12.20 -20.31
N GLU A 181 -2.86 -12.87 -21.23
CA GLU A 181 -4.34 -12.79 -21.30
C GLU A 181 -5.03 -13.22 -20.00
N GLU A 182 -4.56 -14.30 -19.37
CA GLU A 182 -5.14 -14.81 -18.12
C GLU A 182 -4.81 -13.90 -16.92
N ASP A 183 -3.63 -13.27 -16.94
CA ASP A 183 -3.23 -12.29 -15.95
C ASP A 183 -4.02 -10.99 -16.08
N ALA A 184 -4.24 -10.52 -17.30
CA ALA A 184 -5.11 -9.39 -17.59
C ALA A 184 -6.53 -9.63 -17.06
N LYS A 185 -7.08 -10.85 -17.19
CA LYS A 185 -8.38 -11.21 -16.58
C LYS A 185 -8.33 -11.26 -15.05
N MET A 186 -7.20 -11.59 -14.45
CA MET A 186 -7.03 -11.54 -12.99
C MET A 186 -6.99 -10.09 -12.52
N LEU A 187 -6.15 -9.26 -13.16
CA LEU A 187 -6.04 -7.83 -12.90
C LEU A 187 -7.37 -7.11 -13.13
N GLU A 188 -8.06 -7.38 -14.25
CA GLU A 188 -9.40 -6.83 -14.52
C GLU A 188 -10.41 -7.17 -13.43
N ARG A 189 -10.35 -8.38 -12.84
CA ARG A 189 -11.21 -8.76 -11.71
C ARG A 189 -10.83 -8.06 -10.41
N MET A 190 -9.55 -7.75 -10.21
CA MET A 190 -9.07 -6.98 -9.06
C MET A 190 -9.39 -5.48 -9.20
N THR A 191 -9.35 -4.96 -10.43
CA THR A 191 -9.66 -3.56 -10.74
C THR A 191 -11.13 -3.32 -11.09
N SER A 192 -11.92 -4.38 -11.33
CA SER A 192 -13.35 -4.25 -11.59
C SER A 192 -14.04 -3.81 -10.32
N LEU A 193 -14.10 -2.49 -10.15
CA LEU A 193 -15.15 -1.85 -9.38
C LEU A 193 -16.50 -2.47 -9.80
N PRO A 194 -17.44 -2.68 -8.86
CA PRO A 194 -18.75 -3.22 -9.21
C PRO A 194 -19.47 -2.23 -10.11
N ALA A 195 -19.49 -2.50 -11.42
CA ALA A 195 -20.04 -1.63 -12.47
C ALA A 195 -19.42 -0.21 -12.50
N PRO A 196 -19.50 0.52 -13.64
CA PRO A 196 -19.29 1.95 -13.58
C PRO A 196 -20.25 2.52 -12.54
N ILE A 197 -19.71 3.17 -11.51
CA ILE A 197 -20.51 4.05 -10.65
C ILE A 197 -21.25 4.96 -11.64
N PRO A 198 -22.59 4.93 -11.67
CA PRO A 198 -23.34 5.66 -12.68
C PRO A 198 -22.86 7.10 -12.63
N THR A 199 -22.41 7.60 -13.79
CA THR A 199 -22.10 9.02 -14.02
C THR A 199 -23.09 9.84 -13.17
N PRO A 200 -22.63 10.71 -12.25
CA PRO A 200 -23.55 11.43 -11.39
C PRO A 200 -24.64 12.02 -12.27
N MET A 201 -25.89 11.65 -11.98
CA MET A 201 -27.03 12.21 -12.70
C MET A 201 -26.84 13.71 -12.67
N THR A 202 -26.83 14.34 -13.85
CA THR A 202 -26.99 15.78 -13.99
C THR A 202 -28.00 16.20 -12.95
N VAL A 203 -27.57 17.00 -11.97
CA VAL A 203 -28.37 17.31 -10.79
C VAL A 203 -29.51 18.20 -11.23
N SER A 204 -30.55 17.61 -11.82
CA SER A 204 -31.84 18.25 -11.93
C SER A 204 -32.38 18.29 -10.51
N SER A 205 -32.78 19.48 -10.09
CA SER A 205 -33.10 19.94 -8.73
C SER A 205 -34.25 19.19 -8.01
N GLY A 206 -34.52 17.93 -8.34
CA GLY A 206 -35.71 17.18 -7.91
C GLY A 206 -35.47 16.00 -6.98
N ASN A 207 -34.25 15.47 -6.84
CA ASN A 207 -33.99 14.26 -6.03
C ASN A 207 -33.20 14.57 -4.74
N ALA A 208 -33.84 15.31 -3.84
CA ALA A 208 -33.37 15.60 -2.48
C ALA A 208 -33.54 14.38 -1.53
N GLY A 209 -32.99 13.22 -1.92
CA GLY A 209 -32.96 12.00 -1.10
C GLY A 209 -31.55 11.41 -0.91
N ILE A 210 -30.55 11.97 -1.59
CA ILE A 210 -29.13 11.66 -1.39
C ILE A 210 -28.59 12.75 -0.47
N GLY A 211 -27.99 12.37 0.67
CA GLY A 211 -27.33 13.30 1.58
C GLY A 211 -26.17 13.99 0.88
N THR A 212 -26.46 15.10 0.21
CA THR A 212 -25.48 15.97 -0.43
C THR A 212 -25.22 17.10 0.54
N ASN A 213 -24.16 16.97 1.34
CA ASN A 213 -23.65 18.10 2.11
C ASN A 213 -22.83 18.96 1.16
N ALA A 214 -23.48 19.87 0.43
CA ALA A 214 -22.76 20.88 -0.32
C ALA A 214 -22.06 21.83 0.68
N LEU A 215 -20.77 21.64 0.89
CA LEU A 215 -19.96 22.54 1.69
C LEU A 215 -19.50 23.69 0.78
N LEU A 216 -20.04 24.89 1.04
CA LEU A 216 -19.64 26.10 0.34
C LEU A 216 -18.33 26.62 0.93
N THR A 217 -17.33 26.78 0.08
CA THR A 217 -16.07 27.46 0.42
C THR A 217 -16.32 28.94 0.69
N PRO A 218 -16.04 29.45 1.90
CA PRO A 218 -16.13 30.88 2.15
C PRO A 218 -15.11 31.63 1.27
N PRO A 219 -15.50 32.71 0.57
CA PRO A 219 -14.55 33.52 -0.19
C PRO A 219 -13.41 34.02 0.71
N GLY A 220 -12.15 33.82 0.30
CA GLY A 220 -10.98 34.30 1.03
C GLY A 220 -10.44 33.38 2.13
N ALA A 221 -10.97 32.16 2.29
CA ALA A 221 -10.47 31.17 3.23
C ALA A 221 -9.88 29.94 2.51
N ASN A 222 -8.75 29.44 3.00
CA ASN A 222 -8.28 28.11 2.63
C ASN A 222 -9.30 27.10 3.15
N THR A 223 -9.61 26.09 2.35
CA THR A 223 -10.56 25.05 2.75
C THR A 223 -9.93 23.69 2.58
N TRP A 224 -10.09 22.86 3.60
CA TRP A 224 -9.69 21.47 3.63
C TRP A 224 -10.93 20.59 3.70
N HIS A 225 -10.96 19.57 2.87
CA HIS A 225 -11.97 18.52 2.88
C HIS A 225 -11.26 17.19 2.87
N ASN A 226 -11.74 16.27 3.67
CA ASN A 226 -11.12 14.98 3.89
C ASN A 226 -12.17 13.98 4.28
N GLU A 227 -11.95 12.76 3.81
CA GLU A 227 -12.83 11.64 4.05
C GLU A 227 -11.94 10.43 4.32
N TRP A 228 -12.34 9.62 5.31
CA TRP A 228 -11.57 8.45 5.72
C TRP A 228 -12.44 7.24 5.97
N ILE A 229 -11.83 6.08 5.73
CA ILE A 229 -12.29 4.80 6.24
C ILE A 229 -11.18 4.14 7.02
N HIS A 230 -11.46 3.81 8.28
CA HIS A 230 -10.48 3.25 9.21
C HIS A 230 -10.79 1.79 9.53
N PHE A 231 -9.73 0.99 9.55
CA PHE A 231 -9.78 -0.41 9.94
C PHE A 231 -8.77 -0.72 11.04
N ASN A 232 -9.27 -1.16 12.19
CA ASN A 232 -8.40 -1.57 13.29
C ASN A 232 -7.99 -3.02 13.13
N ARG A 233 -6.79 -3.39 13.58
CA ARG A 233 -6.40 -4.79 13.66
C ARG A 233 -7.37 -5.58 14.54
N ILE A 234 -7.71 -6.79 14.09
CA ILE A 234 -8.61 -7.73 14.78
C ILE A 234 -7.92 -8.33 16.01
N ASN A 235 -6.64 -8.70 15.88
CA ASN A 235 -5.87 -9.34 16.93
C ASN A 235 -4.66 -8.49 17.36
N PHE A 236 -4.76 -7.89 18.54
CA PHE A 236 -3.71 -7.03 19.10
C PHE A 236 -2.47 -7.80 19.59
N LEU A 237 -2.56 -9.12 19.75
CA LEU A 237 -1.44 -9.96 20.15
C LEU A 237 -0.53 -10.32 18.98
N ASN A 238 -0.99 -10.17 17.74
CA ASN A 238 -0.19 -10.47 16.56
C ASN A 238 0.54 -9.20 16.11
N THR A 239 1.77 -9.39 15.64
CA THR A 239 2.53 -8.35 14.96
C THR A 239 2.37 -8.50 13.46
N TYR A 240 2.26 -7.38 12.77
CA TYR A 240 2.17 -7.30 11.31
C TYR A 240 3.34 -6.44 10.84
N ASP A 241 4.30 -7.06 10.16
CA ASP A 241 5.58 -6.45 9.79
C ASP A 241 5.70 -6.19 8.28
N TYR A 242 4.71 -6.62 7.50
CA TYR A 242 4.63 -6.35 6.07
C TYR A 242 3.19 -6.07 5.63
N CYS A 243 2.99 -5.04 4.84
CA CYS A 243 1.76 -4.78 4.08
C CYS A 243 2.05 -4.65 2.58
N ILE A 244 1.20 -5.22 1.75
CA ILE A 244 1.27 -5.13 0.28
C ILE A 244 -0.10 -4.71 -0.22
N GLY A 245 -0.18 -3.75 -1.12
CA GLY A 245 -1.44 -3.35 -1.72
C GLY A 245 -1.25 -2.73 -3.09
N GLN A 246 -2.28 -2.02 -3.54
CA GLN A 246 -2.22 -1.22 -4.76
C GLN A 246 -2.96 0.11 -4.57
N ILE A 247 -2.52 1.11 -5.32
CA ILE A 247 -3.21 2.39 -5.49
C ILE A 247 -3.40 2.61 -6.99
N THR A 248 -4.62 2.96 -7.41
CA THR A 248 -4.96 3.09 -8.83
C THR A 248 -5.46 4.50 -9.09
N PRO A 249 -4.55 5.46 -9.38
CA PRO A 249 -4.95 6.77 -9.86
C PRO A 249 -5.95 6.64 -11.02
N ASN A 250 -7.08 7.31 -10.90
CA ASN A 250 -8.08 7.39 -11.95
C ASN A 250 -7.82 8.58 -12.88
N THR A 251 -8.51 8.60 -14.02
CA THR A 251 -8.50 9.73 -14.95
C THR A 251 -8.84 11.02 -14.23
N TRP A 252 -7.98 12.01 -14.43
CA TRP A 252 -8.13 13.33 -13.87
C TRP A 252 -8.45 14.30 -15.00
N TYR A 253 -9.60 14.95 -14.89
CA TYR A 253 -10.00 15.99 -15.82
C TYR A 253 -9.98 17.33 -15.09
N VAL A 254 -9.61 18.38 -15.80
CA VAL A 254 -9.61 19.76 -15.31
C VAL A 254 -10.20 20.61 -16.42
N SER A 255 -11.21 21.42 -16.10
CA SER A 255 -11.74 22.41 -17.03
C SER A 255 -11.89 23.77 -16.38
N GLY A 256 -10.87 24.61 -16.49
CA GLY A 256 -10.94 26.02 -16.13
C GLY A 256 -9.56 26.64 -15.99
N ASN A 257 -9.48 27.78 -15.31
CA ASN A 257 -8.30 28.66 -15.29
C ASN A 257 -7.91 29.10 -13.86
N SER A 258 -8.43 28.45 -12.83
CA SER A 258 -8.28 28.88 -11.44
C SER A 258 -7.09 28.21 -10.73
N ASN A 259 -6.71 28.79 -9.60
CA ASN A 259 -5.38 28.62 -9.01
C ASN A 259 -5.42 27.77 -7.73
N GLN A 260 -4.48 26.83 -7.64
CA GLN A 260 -3.94 26.20 -6.43
C GLN A 260 -4.91 25.33 -5.64
N TYR A 261 -4.95 24.07 -6.05
CA TYR A 261 -5.53 23.00 -5.25
C TYR A 261 -4.73 21.73 -5.43
N TYR A 262 -4.80 20.86 -4.43
CA TYR A 262 -4.30 19.52 -4.55
C TYR A 262 -5.26 18.53 -3.87
N SER A 263 -5.23 17.29 -4.32
CA SER A 263 -6.12 16.23 -3.86
C SER A 263 -5.31 14.94 -3.68
N PRO A 264 -4.87 14.62 -2.46
CA PRO A 264 -4.20 13.35 -2.21
C PRO A 264 -5.23 12.22 -2.12
N GLN A 265 -4.83 11.07 -2.64
CA GLN A 265 -5.45 9.76 -2.44
C GLN A 265 -4.44 8.90 -1.71
N GLU A 266 -4.83 8.31 -0.57
CA GLU A 266 -3.84 7.72 0.32
C GLU A 266 -4.24 6.34 0.82
N ARG A 267 -3.20 5.57 1.12
CA ARG A 267 -3.25 4.40 1.99
C ARG A 267 -2.38 4.67 3.19
N GLU A 268 -2.97 4.60 4.38
CA GLU A 268 -2.28 4.95 5.61
C GLU A 268 -2.16 3.72 6.51
N TYR A 269 -0.95 3.43 6.96
CA TYR A 269 -0.68 2.42 7.97
C TYR A 269 -0.18 3.06 9.24
N TYR A 270 -1.00 3.01 10.28
CA TYR A 270 -0.65 3.51 11.59
C TYR A 270 0.17 2.48 12.35
N LEU A 271 1.16 2.97 13.10
CA LEU A 271 2.16 2.15 13.76
C LEU A 271 1.87 1.98 15.27
N ASN A 272 2.86 1.57 16.08
CA ASN A 272 2.71 1.03 17.44
C ASN A 272 1.68 1.76 18.33
N ASP A 273 1.71 3.10 18.31
CA ASP A 273 0.89 3.96 19.20
C ASP A 273 -0.25 4.69 18.48
N GLY A 274 -0.46 4.39 17.19
CA GLY A 274 -1.57 4.93 16.39
C GLY A 274 -1.43 6.41 16.00
N GLN A 275 -0.29 7.04 16.30
CA GLN A 275 0.02 8.43 15.92
C GLN A 275 1.06 8.54 14.81
N GLU A 276 2.03 7.63 14.79
CA GLU A 276 2.95 7.44 13.68
C GLU A 276 2.24 6.74 12.53
N ALA A 277 2.58 7.12 11.30
CA ALA A 277 1.97 6.58 10.10
C ALA A 277 2.96 6.47 8.93
N ILE A 278 2.76 5.46 8.10
CA ILE A 278 3.32 5.37 6.77
C ILE A 278 2.16 5.54 5.79
N GLU A 279 2.22 6.57 4.97
CA GLU A 279 1.25 6.88 3.93
C GLU A 279 1.83 6.57 2.56
N ILE A 280 1.02 5.93 1.71
CA ILE A 280 1.27 5.79 0.28
C ILE A 280 0.35 6.78 -0.43
N VAL A 281 0.95 7.81 -1.03
CA VAL A 281 0.21 8.97 -1.50
C VAL A 281 0.27 9.06 -3.01
N VAL A 282 -0.90 9.19 -3.63
CA VAL A 282 -1.07 9.72 -4.98
C VAL A 282 -1.63 11.13 -4.87
N ASN A 283 -0.81 12.14 -5.15
CA ASN A 283 -1.25 13.53 -5.06
C ASN A 283 -1.54 14.11 -6.45
N TYR A 284 -2.76 14.59 -6.65
CA TYR A 284 -3.14 15.36 -7.84
C TYR A 284 -2.97 16.84 -7.56
N ASP A 285 -2.09 17.48 -8.30
CA ASP A 285 -1.63 18.84 -8.01
C ASP A 285 -1.93 19.79 -9.18
N HIS A 286 -2.64 20.89 -8.92
CA HIS A 286 -2.93 21.91 -9.90
C HIS A 286 -2.52 23.31 -9.41
N TYR A 287 -1.34 23.75 -9.86
CA TYR A 287 -0.86 25.13 -9.69
C TYR A 287 -0.91 25.89 -11.01
N THR A 288 -1.02 27.21 -10.94
CA THR A 288 -0.95 28.14 -12.09
C THR A 288 0.24 27.94 -13.00
N GLN A 289 1.34 27.46 -12.43
CA GLN A 289 2.59 27.20 -13.13
C GLN A 289 2.50 25.92 -13.98
N TYR A 290 1.50 25.07 -13.72
CA TYR A 290 1.27 23.75 -14.28
C TYR A 290 -0.17 23.63 -14.81
N PRO A 291 -0.50 24.28 -15.94
CA PRO A 291 -1.88 24.35 -16.45
C PRO A 291 -2.49 22.99 -16.83
N SER A 292 -1.70 21.92 -16.91
CA SER A 292 -2.17 20.55 -17.13
C SER A 292 -2.35 19.73 -15.84
N GLY A 293 -1.95 20.29 -14.69
CA GLY A 293 -1.78 19.56 -13.43
C GLY A 293 -0.64 18.54 -13.49
N TYR A 294 -0.20 18.09 -12.33
CA TYR A 294 0.71 16.97 -12.16
C TYR A 294 0.12 15.94 -11.21
N VAL A 295 0.59 14.71 -11.34
CA VAL A 295 0.22 13.63 -10.43
C VAL A 295 1.49 13.00 -9.92
N TYR A 296 1.59 12.83 -8.61
CA TYR A 296 2.78 12.35 -7.94
C TYR A 296 2.50 11.06 -7.17
N LEU A 297 3.45 10.14 -7.11
CA LEU A 297 3.43 8.94 -6.27
C LEU A 297 4.67 8.91 -5.38
N PHE A 298 4.46 8.77 -4.07
CA PHE A 298 5.53 8.79 -3.08
C PHE A 298 5.05 8.23 -1.72
N PRO A 299 5.97 7.82 -0.84
CA PRO A 299 5.62 7.56 0.55
C PRO A 299 5.79 8.82 1.40
N ALA A 300 4.98 8.95 2.44
CA ALA A 300 5.14 9.93 3.51
C ALA A 300 5.20 9.19 4.86
N ILE A 301 6.19 9.50 5.69
CA ILE A 301 6.38 8.87 7.00
C ILE A 301 6.23 9.94 8.07
N TYR A 302 5.46 9.66 9.11
CA TYR A 302 5.23 10.53 10.26
C TYR A 302 5.74 9.83 11.50
N ASP A 303 6.73 10.43 12.16
CA ASP A 303 7.53 9.75 13.19
C ASP A 303 7.82 10.61 14.43
N ASP A 304 7.35 11.86 14.48
CA ASP A 304 7.79 12.83 15.49
C ASP A 304 6.65 13.67 16.09
N HIS A 305 5.40 13.24 15.92
CA HIS A 305 4.21 13.95 16.38
C HIS A 305 4.07 15.39 15.83
N SER A 306 4.86 15.77 14.81
CA SER A 306 4.91 17.14 14.28
C SER A 306 3.73 17.47 13.36
N GLY A 307 2.98 16.46 12.92
CA GLY A 307 1.90 16.59 11.91
C GLY A 307 2.42 16.86 10.50
N ALA A 308 3.74 16.84 10.27
CA ALA A 308 4.35 16.95 8.96
C ALA A 308 5.14 15.67 8.63
N PRO A 309 5.22 15.27 7.36
CA PRO A 309 6.00 14.10 6.98
C PRO A 309 7.50 14.39 7.14
N ILE A 310 8.24 13.35 7.53
CA ILE A 310 9.71 13.36 7.56
C ILE A 310 10.23 13.71 6.17
N ASN A 311 11.16 14.66 6.12
CA ASN A 311 11.75 15.08 4.86
C ASN A 311 12.52 13.92 4.21
N LEU A 312 12.27 13.64 2.92
CA LEU A 312 12.98 12.59 2.17
C LEU A 312 14.51 12.68 2.27
N SER A 313 15.09 13.87 2.45
CA SER A 313 16.55 14.02 2.64
C SER A 313 17.09 13.41 3.93
N LEU A 314 16.21 13.06 4.88
CA LEU A 314 16.54 12.36 6.12
C LEU A 314 16.40 10.84 6.01
N TYR A 315 15.93 10.33 4.86
CA TYR A 315 15.85 8.90 4.62
C TYR A 315 17.26 8.36 4.42
N GLU A 316 17.50 7.12 4.86
CA GLU A 316 18.74 6.41 4.56
C GLU A 316 18.88 6.19 3.05
N ASP A 317 17.76 5.88 2.40
CA ASP A 317 17.62 5.88 0.94
C ASP A 317 16.29 6.58 0.56
N PRO A 318 16.31 7.73 -0.13
CA PRO A 318 15.09 8.39 -0.60
C PRO A 318 14.52 7.77 -1.87
N GLY A 319 15.07 6.64 -2.35
CA GLY A 319 14.76 6.05 -3.63
C GLY A 319 15.03 7.03 -4.77
N GLU A 320 14.09 7.12 -5.72
CA GLU A 320 14.14 8.11 -6.81
C GLU A 320 13.63 9.51 -6.39
N GLY A 321 13.31 9.71 -5.11
CA GLY A 321 12.53 10.86 -4.66
C GLY A 321 11.09 10.78 -5.17
N ILE A 322 10.41 11.91 -5.34
CA ILE A 322 9.00 11.91 -5.73
C ILE A 322 8.83 11.57 -7.22
N MET A 323 8.01 10.55 -7.49
CA MET A 323 7.73 10.11 -8.85
C MET A 323 6.59 10.91 -9.47
N GLN A 324 6.85 11.58 -10.57
CA GLN A 324 5.86 12.30 -11.37
C GLN A 324 5.24 11.35 -12.41
N LEU A 325 3.97 11.03 -12.21
CA LEU A 325 3.19 10.14 -13.07
C LEU A 325 2.66 10.87 -14.32
N ASN A 326 2.34 10.09 -15.36
CA ASN A 326 1.71 10.61 -16.57
C ASN A 326 0.18 10.42 -16.51
N PRO A 327 -0.62 11.48 -16.33
CA PRO A 327 -2.08 11.38 -16.24
C PRO A 327 -2.74 10.78 -17.48
N GLY A 328 -2.09 10.87 -18.65
CA GLY A 328 -2.57 10.27 -19.90
C GLY A 328 -2.55 8.73 -19.91
N THR A 329 -2.01 8.08 -18.88
CA THR A 329 -1.98 6.62 -18.75
C THR A 329 -3.05 6.07 -17.81
N PHE A 330 -3.85 6.93 -17.17
CA PHE A 330 -4.84 6.51 -16.18
C PHE A 330 -6.13 5.98 -16.82
N PRO A 331 -6.84 5.02 -16.17
CA PRO A 331 -6.52 4.40 -14.88
C PRO A 331 -5.29 3.48 -14.97
N HIS A 332 -4.40 3.61 -13.98
CA HIS A 332 -3.12 2.91 -13.95
C HIS A 332 -2.86 2.42 -12.52
N ALA A 333 -2.68 1.11 -12.31
CA ALA A 333 -2.44 0.55 -10.98
C ALA A 333 -0.95 0.52 -10.62
N TYR A 334 -0.63 1.01 -9.42
CA TYR A 334 0.70 0.90 -8.82
C TYR A 334 0.62 0.02 -7.57
N GLY A 335 1.35 -1.09 -7.58
CA GLY A 335 1.56 -1.92 -6.40
C GLY A 335 2.48 -1.21 -5.43
N TYR A 336 2.25 -1.37 -4.13
CA TYR A 336 3.14 -0.90 -3.09
C TYR A 336 3.41 -2.00 -2.08
N HIS A 337 4.57 -1.91 -1.46
CA HIS A 337 5.06 -2.86 -0.48
C HIS A 337 5.69 -2.09 0.66
N VAL A 338 5.22 -2.31 1.88
CA VAL A 338 5.68 -1.64 3.11
C VAL A 338 6.14 -2.70 4.08
N GLN A 339 7.40 -2.66 4.49
CA GLN A 339 7.99 -3.57 5.46
C GLN A 339 8.58 -2.82 6.64
N ILE A 340 8.30 -3.30 7.85
CA ILE A 340 8.97 -2.89 9.08
C ILE A 340 9.95 -3.99 9.46
N TYR A 341 11.24 -3.69 9.51
CA TYR A 341 12.23 -4.69 9.91
C TYR A 341 13.42 -4.03 10.61
N ASN A 342 13.66 -4.43 11.87
CA ASN A 342 14.76 -3.94 12.71
C ASN A 342 14.85 -2.40 12.79
N GLY A 343 13.71 -1.74 13.00
CA GLY A 343 13.63 -0.27 13.09
C GLY A 343 13.78 0.46 11.76
N LYS A 344 13.74 -0.26 10.64
CA LYS A 344 13.73 0.33 9.32
C LYS A 344 12.38 0.13 8.64
N TYR A 345 11.95 1.16 7.94
CA TYR A 345 10.76 1.15 7.09
C TYR A 345 11.22 1.11 5.64
N TYR A 346 10.91 0.00 4.97
CA TYR A 346 11.20 -0.21 3.57
C TYR A 346 9.92 -0.05 2.78
N ILE A 347 9.90 0.89 1.83
CA ILE A 347 8.77 1.08 0.92
C ILE A 347 9.24 0.90 -0.51
N VAL A 348 8.56 0.07 -1.30
CA VAL A 348 8.84 -0.07 -2.73
C VAL A 348 7.57 -0.07 -3.55
N PHE A 349 7.65 0.51 -4.74
CA PHE A 349 6.55 0.57 -5.70
C PHE A 349 6.80 -0.33 -6.91
N GLN A 350 5.70 -0.79 -7.50
CA GLN A 350 5.67 -1.59 -8.72
C GLN A 350 4.65 -1.00 -9.70
N ASP A 351 5.04 -0.82 -10.94
CA ASP A 351 4.10 -0.57 -12.05
C ASP A 351 3.43 -1.91 -12.41
N MET A 352 2.12 -2.02 -12.20
CA MET A 352 1.41 -3.28 -12.40
C MET A 352 1.07 -3.54 -13.87
N ASN A 353 1.18 -2.53 -14.74
CA ASN A 353 0.87 -2.63 -16.17
C ASN A 353 2.05 -3.17 -16.99
N ASP A 354 3.28 -2.88 -16.56
CA ASP A 354 4.48 -3.38 -17.26
C ASP A 354 5.47 -4.14 -16.35
N LEU A 355 5.09 -4.34 -15.08
CA LEU A 355 5.82 -5.08 -14.07
C LEU A 355 7.22 -4.53 -13.79
N SER A 356 7.41 -3.24 -14.05
CA SER A 356 8.58 -2.50 -13.62
C SER A 356 8.54 -2.29 -12.10
N TRP A 357 9.70 -2.38 -11.48
CA TRP A 357 9.88 -2.05 -10.06
C TRP A 357 10.71 -0.79 -9.93
N PHE A 358 10.50 -0.03 -8.87
CA PHE A 358 11.21 1.22 -8.60
C PHE A 358 12.21 1.06 -7.45
N HIS A 359 13.11 2.03 -7.32
CA HIS A 359 14.05 2.05 -6.19
C HIS A 359 13.29 2.10 -4.86
N GLU A 360 13.83 1.38 -3.89
CA GLU A 360 13.28 1.29 -2.54
C GLU A 360 13.55 2.57 -1.75
N TYR A 361 12.57 3.00 -0.98
CA TYR A 361 12.72 4.03 0.05
C TYR A 361 13.05 3.33 1.36
N VAL A 362 14.10 3.78 2.05
CA VAL A 362 14.53 3.25 3.34
C VAL A 362 14.59 4.38 4.34
N TYR A 363 13.70 4.36 5.32
CA TYR A 363 13.80 5.21 6.50
C TYR A 363 14.30 4.39 7.69
N ASN A 364 15.21 4.97 8.46
CA ASN A 364 15.82 4.33 9.63
C ASN A 364 15.38 5.08 10.88
N ASP A 365 14.35 4.55 11.53
CA ASP A 365 13.85 5.07 12.79
C ASP A 365 14.77 4.62 13.93
N GLN A 366 15.56 5.56 14.42
CA GLN A 366 16.48 5.35 15.54
C GLN A 366 15.87 5.74 16.88
N ASP A 367 14.71 6.42 16.88
CA ASP A 367 14.14 7.12 18.00
C ASP A 367 12.71 6.63 18.26
N ASN A 368 12.60 5.41 18.82
CA ASN A 368 11.37 4.65 19.09
C ASN A 368 10.83 3.85 17.88
N PRO A 369 11.65 2.95 17.29
CA PRO A 369 11.25 2.18 16.12
C PRO A 369 9.93 1.43 16.32
N SER A 370 9.01 1.68 15.40
CA SER A 370 7.80 0.89 15.31
C SER A 370 8.09 -0.55 14.89
N THR A 371 7.24 -1.47 15.33
CA THR A 371 7.44 -2.93 15.12
C THR A 371 6.24 -3.61 14.48
N THR A 372 5.10 -2.92 14.39
CA THR A 372 3.88 -3.49 13.84
C THR A 372 2.95 -2.41 13.30
N PHE A 373 2.13 -2.79 12.33
CA PHE A 373 0.95 -2.03 11.94
C PHE A 373 -0.20 -2.27 12.94
N THR A 374 -0.96 -1.23 13.26
CA THR A 374 -2.07 -1.28 14.23
C THR A 374 -3.43 -0.92 13.62
N ARG A 375 -3.43 -0.08 12.59
CA ARG A 375 -4.61 0.34 11.84
C ARG A 375 -4.21 0.60 10.38
N ALA A 376 -5.10 0.24 9.46
CA ALA A 376 -5.03 0.62 8.06
C ALA A 376 -6.15 1.61 7.75
N SER A 377 -5.90 2.60 6.89
CA SER A 377 -6.90 3.56 6.43
C SER A 377 -6.78 3.81 4.94
N GLY A 378 -7.92 4.13 4.32
CA GLY A 378 -7.94 4.75 3.00
C GLY A 378 -8.51 6.16 3.12
N SER A 379 -7.88 7.12 2.45
CA SER A 379 -8.29 8.52 2.48
C SER A 379 -8.35 9.14 1.07
N VAL A 380 -9.13 10.20 0.97
CA VAL A 380 -9.10 11.18 -0.11
C VAL A 380 -9.24 12.50 0.59
N GLU A 381 -8.35 13.41 0.25
CA GLU A 381 -8.43 14.76 0.73
C GLU A 381 -8.45 15.73 -0.44
N PHE A 382 -8.79 16.96 -0.12
CA PHE A 382 -8.86 18.04 -1.06
C PHE A 382 -8.61 19.35 -0.32
N TRP A 383 -7.55 20.00 -0.75
CA TRP A 383 -7.23 21.34 -0.33
C TRP A 383 -7.45 22.32 -1.45
N GLN A 384 -8.06 23.44 -1.12
CA GLN A 384 -8.12 24.60 -1.99
C GLN A 384 -7.61 25.84 -1.27
N GLY A 385 -6.86 26.64 -2.03
CA GLY A 385 -6.50 27.99 -1.60
C GLY A 385 -7.70 28.91 -1.48
N SER A 386 -7.44 30.16 -1.09
CA SER A 386 -8.47 31.17 -0.81
C SER A 386 -9.31 31.63 -2.02
N ASN A 387 -9.00 31.16 -3.23
CA ASN A 387 -9.68 31.53 -4.46
C ASN A 387 -10.68 30.43 -4.86
N PRO A 388 -11.92 30.79 -5.25
CA PRO A 388 -12.87 29.81 -5.73
C PRO A 388 -12.33 29.04 -6.93
N ILE A 389 -12.45 27.72 -6.90
CA ILE A 389 -12.10 26.85 -8.03
C ILE A 389 -13.22 26.91 -9.07
N THR A 390 -12.84 26.89 -10.33
CA THR A 390 -13.75 26.83 -11.48
C THR A 390 -13.65 25.49 -12.23
N ASP A 391 -12.81 24.58 -11.73
CA ASP A 391 -12.26 23.47 -12.50
C ASP A 391 -12.82 22.12 -12.07
N THR A 392 -13.62 21.47 -12.92
CA THR A 392 -14.26 20.19 -12.57
C THR A 392 -13.23 19.07 -12.50
N PHE A 393 -13.14 18.35 -11.37
CA PHE A 393 -12.26 17.18 -11.21
C PHE A 393 -12.93 16.03 -10.44
N TYR A 394 -12.42 14.81 -10.66
CA TYR A 394 -12.91 13.58 -10.05
C TYR A 394 -11.73 12.79 -9.48
N ALA A 395 -11.74 12.53 -8.17
CA ALA A 395 -10.75 11.71 -7.47
C ALA A 395 -11.42 10.55 -6.74
N TYR A 396 -10.84 9.35 -6.85
CA TYR A 396 -11.42 8.11 -6.30
C TYR A 396 -10.35 7.34 -5.56
N THR A 397 -10.58 7.00 -4.30
CA THR A 397 -9.76 6.02 -3.58
C THR A 397 -10.55 4.73 -3.45
N THR A 398 -10.02 3.62 -3.97
CA THR A 398 -10.59 2.29 -3.75
C THR A 398 -10.44 1.90 -2.27
N PRO A 399 -11.32 1.07 -1.68
CA PRO A 399 -11.11 0.54 -0.34
C PRO A 399 -9.82 -0.32 -0.24
N VAL A 400 -9.30 -0.49 0.98
CA VAL A 400 -8.12 -1.27 1.44
C VAL A 400 -8.27 -2.81 1.20
N ILE A 401 -9.15 -3.24 0.30
CA ILE A 401 -9.60 -4.64 0.14
C ILE A 401 -8.62 -5.53 -0.64
N ASP A 402 -7.64 -4.93 -1.29
CA ASP A 402 -6.63 -5.57 -2.13
C ASP A 402 -5.30 -5.82 -1.38
N GLU A 403 -5.30 -5.62 -0.06
CA GLU A 403 -4.08 -5.56 0.73
C GLU A 403 -3.76 -6.84 1.51
N TRP A 404 -2.58 -7.39 1.30
CA TRP A 404 -2.05 -8.51 2.09
C TRP A 404 -1.24 -8.00 3.27
N ALA A 405 -1.36 -8.65 4.42
CA ALA A 405 -0.45 -8.41 5.54
C ALA A 405 0.29 -9.69 5.94
N HIS A 406 1.57 -9.56 6.27
CA HIS A 406 2.35 -10.64 6.85
C HIS A 406 2.19 -10.61 8.36
N GLU A 407 1.60 -11.67 8.89
CA GLU A 407 1.37 -11.84 10.32
C GLU A 407 2.51 -12.65 10.94
N VAL A 408 3.12 -12.09 11.99
CA VAL A 408 4.08 -12.78 12.86
C VAL A 408 3.40 -12.95 14.23
N PRO A 409 2.80 -14.13 14.51
CA PRO A 409 2.09 -14.35 15.76
C PRO A 409 3.05 -14.66 16.91
N ILE A 410 2.65 -14.35 18.16
CA ILE A 410 3.40 -14.76 19.37
C ILE A 410 3.52 -16.29 19.45
N LEU A 411 2.48 -17.00 19.01
CA LEU A 411 2.41 -18.46 18.97
C LEU A 411 2.00 -18.89 17.55
N GLY A 412 2.89 -19.59 16.86
CA GLY A 412 2.65 -20.12 15.52
C GLY A 412 3.75 -19.74 14.54
N SER A 413 3.52 -20.04 13.27
CA SER A 413 4.42 -19.66 12.18
C SER A 413 3.90 -18.39 11.52
N ALA A 414 4.82 -17.55 11.03
CA ALA A 414 4.46 -16.39 10.26
C ALA A 414 3.69 -16.79 8.98
N SER A 415 2.73 -15.95 8.57
CA SER A 415 1.90 -16.26 7.41
C SER A 415 1.29 -15.00 6.79
N TRP A 416 1.07 -15.02 5.49
CA TRP A 416 0.29 -14.00 4.80
C TRP A 416 -1.19 -14.14 5.10
N LYS A 417 -1.85 -13.00 5.30
CA LYS A 417 -3.26 -12.87 5.63
C LYS A 417 -3.95 -11.92 4.65
N LYS A 418 -5.17 -12.28 4.26
CA LYS A 418 -6.07 -11.40 3.51
C LYS A 418 -6.54 -10.24 4.40
N PRO A 419 -6.89 -9.08 3.83
CA PRO A 419 -7.15 -7.89 4.64
C PRO A 419 -8.30 -8.08 5.61
N SER A 420 -9.40 -8.73 5.20
CA SER A 420 -10.55 -9.00 6.08
C SER A 420 -10.27 -9.95 7.26
N SER A 421 -9.15 -10.68 7.22
CA SER A 421 -8.71 -11.53 8.34
C SER A 421 -7.79 -10.81 9.33
N VAL A 422 -7.32 -9.62 8.96
CA VAL A 422 -6.41 -8.78 9.76
C VAL A 422 -7.12 -7.56 10.29
N TRP A 423 -7.94 -6.94 9.47
CA TRP A 423 -8.54 -5.63 9.70
C TRP A 423 -10.05 -5.74 9.86
N SER A 424 -10.56 -5.10 10.90
CA SER A 424 -12.00 -4.90 11.12
C SER A 424 -12.37 -3.44 10.93
N LEU A 425 -13.49 -3.20 10.25
CA LEU A 425 -14.04 -1.85 10.11
C LEU A 425 -14.25 -1.24 11.49
N ASN A 426 -13.62 -0.10 11.73
CA ASN A 426 -13.72 0.63 12.98
C ASN A 426 -14.66 1.82 12.82
N GLN A 427 -14.31 2.71 11.89
CA GLN A 427 -14.95 4.00 11.80
C GLN A 427 -14.97 4.50 10.36
N GLN A 428 -16.02 5.24 10.09
CA GLN A 428 -16.19 6.09 8.94
C GLN A 428 -16.84 7.41 9.39
N THR A 429 -16.63 8.49 8.65
CA THR A 429 -17.34 9.75 8.87
C THR A 429 -18.86 9.50 8.92
N ALA A 430 -19.54 9.97 9.97
CA ALA A 430 -20.94 9.64 10.20
C ALA A 430 -21.86 10.21 9.10
N ASN A 431 -22.68 9.34 8.48
CA ASN A 431 -23.58 9.58 7.33
C ASN A 431 -22.92 9.55 5.94
N GLU A 432 -21.64 9.23 5.85
CA GLU A 432 -20.90 9.15 4.59
C GLU A 432 -20.37 7.71 4.46
N ASN A 433 -20.65 7.01 3.35
CA ASN A 433 -20.46 5.56 3.28
C ASN A 433 -19.24 5.08 2.45
N PHE A 434 -18.54 5.95 1.69
CA PHE A 434 -17.19 5.76 1.09
C PHE A 434 -16.43 7.07 1.13
N VAL A 435 -15.14 7.02 0.86
CA VAL A 435 -14.31 8.19 0.60
C VAL A 435 -14.29 8.47 -0.91
N HIS A 436 -15.00 9.50 -1.35
CA HIS A 436 -14.91 9.98 -2.72
C HIS A 436 -15.17 11.48 -2.77
N ILE A 437 -14.24 12.20 -3.40
CA ILE A 437 -14.38 13.63 -3.67
C ILE A 437 -14.72 13.81 -5.15
N SER A 438 -16.00 14.11 -5.41
CA SER A 438 -16.43 14.69 -6.68
C SER A 438 -16.49 16.21 -6.52
N TRP A 439 -15.77 16.94 -7.37
CA TRP A 439 -15.96 18.37 -7.45
C TRP A 439 -16.51 18.71 -8.83
N ALA A 440 -17.71 19.29 -8.87
CA ALA A 440 -18.38 19.67 -10.11
C ALA A 440 -18.68 21.17 -10.11
N TRP A 441 -18.04 21.91 -11.02
CA TRP A 441 -18.44 23.29 -11.28
C TRP A 441 -19.79 23.30 -12.00
N GLY A 442 -20.76 24.07 -11.51
CA GLY A 442 -21.99 24.37 -12.28
C GLY A 442 -23.33 24.27 -11.55
N GLY A 443 -23.37 24.16 -10.22
CA GLY A 443 -24.60 24.36 -9.44
C GLY A 443 -25.15 25.80 -9.55
N SER A 444 -26.38 26.05 -9.06
CA SER A 444 -27.08 27.34 -9.24
C SER A 444 -26.34 28.57 -8.68
N ASN A 445 -25.25 28.38 -7.93
CA ASN A 445 -24.39 29.41 -7.36
C ASN A 445 -22.89 29.31 -7.74
N ASN A 446 -22.50 28.49 -8.73
CA ASN A 446 -21.10 28.33 -9.21
C ASN A 446 -20.04 27.91 -8.16
N GLN A 447 -20.41 27.30 -7.01
CA GLN A 447 -19.46 26.95 -5.93
C GLN A 447 -19.82 25.68 -5.12
N ASP A 448 -20.52 24.70 -5.69
CA ASP A 448 -20.92 23.51 -4.93
C ASP A 448 -19.82 22.43 -5.00
N LEU A 449 -19.05 22.26 -3.92
CA LEU A 449 -18.32 21.01 -3.69
C LEU A 449 -19.35 19.93 -3.32
N ILE A 450 -19.38 18.82 -4.05
CA ILE A 450 -20.31 17.71 -3.80
C ILE A 450 -19.50 16.47 -3.43
N THR A 451 -19.15 16.33 -2.16
CA THR A 451 -18.66 15.04 -1.63
C THR A 451 -19.80 14.02 -1.66
N ASN A 452 -19.53 12.81 -2.16
CA ASN A 452 -20.51 11.74 -2.24
C ASN A 452 -19.89 10.43 -1.75
N SER A 453 -20.61 9.73 -0.87
CA SER A 453 -20.08 8.62 -0.09
C SER A 453 -21.09 7.44 -0.13
N TYR A 454 -20.72 6.22 -0.54
CA TYR A 454 -21.64 5.06 -0.73
C TYR A 454 -21.19 3.80 0.05
N LEU A 455 -22.04 2.86 0.47
CA LEU A 455 -21.57 1.68 1.21
C LEU A 455 -21.24 0.53 0.25
N TRP A 456 -20.10 -0.18 0.37
CA TRP A 456 -19.88 -1.42 -0.38
C TRP A 456 -20.27 -2.60 0.48
N SER A 457 -21.28 -3.35 0.04
CA SER A 457 -21.66 -4.60 0.69
C SER A 457 -20.64 -5.72 0.51
N GLY A 458 -19.63 -5.57 -0.35
CA GLY A 458 -18.63 -6.61 -0.63
C GLY A 458 -17.46 -6.69 0.36
N TRP A 459 -17.45 -5.84 1.39
CA TRP A 459 -16.51 -5.94 2.51
C TRP A 459 -16.89 -7.06 3.51
N ALA A 460 -18.14 -7.55 3.45
CA ALA A 460 -18.70 -8.55 4.37
C ALA A 460 -18.42 -10.00 3.95
#